data_AF-A0A354DMG9-F1
#
_entry.id   AF-A0A354DMG9-F1
#
_cell.length_a   1.000
_cell.length_b   1.000
_cell.length_c   1.000
_cell.angle_alpha   90.00
_cell.angle_beta   90.00
_cell.angle_gamma   90.00
#
_symmetry.space_group_name_H-M   'P 1'
#
loop_
_entity.id
_entity.type
_entity.pdbx_description
1 polymer ?
#
loop_
_entity_poly.entity_id
_entity_poly.type
_entity_poly.pdbx_seq_one_letter_code
_entity_poly.pdbx_strand_id
1 'polypeptide(L)'
;MRELDHFTIEQIGIPGSVLMENAGVAVVREIETRWPGARVVVVSGYGNNGGDGLVIARHLLNAGWQVSVWVVGDERKMTKDCLAQLRILQSCSYSFSF
;
A
#
# COMPACT_ATOMS: atom_id res chain seq x y z
N MET A 1 11.03 10.03 12.15
CA MET A 1 10.03 9.04 11.72
C MET A 1 10.56 7.62 11.78
N ARG A 2 11.61 7.25 11.04
CA ARG A 2 12.17 5.88 11.04
C ARG A 2 12.50 5.29 12.43
N GLU A 3 13.05 6.10 13.34
CA GLU A 3 13.35 5.65 14.70
C GLU A 3 12.08 5.37 15.53
N LEU A 4 11.00 6.11 15.28
CA LEU A 4 9.70 5.86 15.92
C LEU A 4 9.10 4.57 15.38
N ASP A 5 9.11 4.36 14.06
CA ASP A 5 8.63 3.11 13.45
C ASP A 5 9.41 1.91 13.99
N HIS A 6 10.74 2.04 14.08
CA HIS A 6 11.61 1.02 14.66
C HIS A 6 11.24 0.75 16.12
N PHE A 7 11.12 1.77 16.97
CA PHE A 7 10.72 1.60 18.37
C PHE A 7 9.35 0.90 18.49
N THR A 8 8.38 1.31 17.67
CA THR A 8 7.05 0.70 17.64
C THR A 8 7.09 -0.77 17.22
N ILE A 9 7.95 -1.12 16.27
CA ILE A 9 8.11 -2.51 15.82
C ILE A 9 8.83 -3.34 16.87
N GLU A 10 9.98 -2.87 17.36
CA GLU A 10 10.86 -3.69 18.18
C GLU A 10 10.53 -3.67 19.67
N GLN A 11 10.06 -2.53 20.20
CA GLN A 11 9.81 -2.36 21.64
C GLN A 11 8.34 -2.51 21.99
N ILE A 12 7.42 -2.01 21.15
CA ILE A 12 5.97 -2.18 21.37
C ILE A 12 5.48 -3.51 20.77
N GLY A 13 6.18 -4.05 19.77
CA GLY A 13 5.85 -5.33 19.14
C GLY A 13 4.76 -5.25 18.06
N ILE A 14 4.45 -4.05 17.56
CA ILE A 14 3.47 -3.87 16.48
C ILE A 14 4.16 -4.17 15.14
N PRO A 15 3.69 -5.16 14.34
CA PRO A 15 4.35 -5.49 13.08
C PRO A 15 4.40 -4.31 12.09
N GLY A 16 5.49 -4.20 11.32
CA GLY A 16 5.64 -3.17 10.29
C GLY A 16 4.51 -3.18 9.25
N SER A 17 4.02 -4.37 8.89
CA SER A 17 2.85 -4.54 8.02
C SER A 17 1.57 -3.92 8.59
N VAL A 18 1.38 -3.90 9.91
CA VAL A 18 0.22 -3.26 10.56
C VAL A 18 0.36 -1.74 10.50
N LEU A 19 1.57 -1.20 10.69
CA LEU A 19 1.83 0.23 10.53
C LEU A 19 1.57 0.67 9.08
N MET A 20 2.04 -0.10 8.11
CA MET A 20 1.81 0.10 6.68
C MET A 20 0.32 0.05 6.32
N GLU A 21 -0.43 -0.92 6.86
CA GLU A 21 -1.88 -1.02 6.66
C GLU A 21 -2.59 0.25 7.16
N ASN A 22 -2.25 0.71 8.36
CA ASN A 22 -2.83 1.91 8.95
C ASN A 22 -2.51 3.17 8.14
N ALA A 23 -1.27 3.31 7.66
CA ALA A 23 -0.86 4.43 6.82
C ALA A 23 -1.66 4.47 5.51
N GLY A 24 -1.77 3.33 4.81
CA GLY A 24 -2.54 3.25 3.57
C GLY A 24 -4.04 3.53 3.77
N VAL A 25 -4.67 2.96 4.80
CA VAL A 25 -6.09 3.21 5.10
C VAL A 25 -6.36 4.68 5.44
N ALA A 26 -5.44 5.35 6.14
CA ALA A 26 -5.57 6.78 6.42
C ALA A 26 -5.60 7.60 5.10
N VAL A 27 -4.75 7.25 4.13
CA VAL A 27 -4.75 7.90 2.82
C VAL A 27 -6.04 7.62 2.04
N VAL A 28 -6.56 6.39 2.08
CA VAL A 28 -7.83 6.01 1.43
C VAL A 28 -8.97 6.91 1.92
N ARG A 29 -9.08 7.13 3.23
CA ARG A 29 -10.13 8.01 3.81
C ARG A 29 -10.04 9.45 3.28
N GLU A 30 -8.84 9.98 3.15
CA GLU A 30 -8.63 11.30 2.57
C GLU A 30 -8.98 11.33 1.08
N ILE A 31 -8.68 10.27 0.33
CA ILE A 31 -9.04 10.16 -1.09
C ILE A 31 -10.56 10.16 -1.27
N GLU A 32 -11.26 9.31 -0.51
CA GLU A 32 -12.71 9.19 -0.56
C GLU A 32 -13.42 10.51 -0.20
N THR A 33 -12.86 11.24 0.76
CA THR A 33 -13.41 12.54 1.20
C THR A 33 -13.19 13.64 0.18
N ARG A 34 -11.99 13.72 -0.40
CA ARG A 34 -11.57 14.87 -1.22
C ARG A 34 -11.89 14.71 -2.70
N TRP A 35 -11.90 13.47 -3.21
CA TRP A 35 -12.07 13.18 -4.64
C TRP A 35 -13.06 12.04 -4.91
N PRO A 36 -14.30 12.13 -4.41
CA PRO A 36 -15.29 11.06 -4.57
C PRO A 36 -15.51 10.70 -6.05
N GLY A 37 -15.39 9.41 -6.37
CA GLY A 37 -15.62 8.88 -7.72
C GLY A 37 -14.51 9.12 -8.74
N ALA A 38 -13.37 9.66 -8.33
CA ALA A 38 -12.22 9.84 -9.22
C ALA A 38 -11.64 8.49 -9.69
N ARG A 39 -11.01 8.49 -10.87
CA ARG A 39 -10.17 7.37 -11.32
C ARG A 39 -8.78 7.54 -10.71
N VAL A 40 -8.23 6.46 -10.16
CA VAL A 40 -6.97 6.51 -9.40
C VAL A 40 -5.89 5.76 -10.13
N VAL A 41 -4.71 6.37 -10.21
CA VAL A 41 -3.49 5.69 -10.63
C VAL A 41 -2.56 5.63 -9.43
N VAL A 42 -2.19 4.43 -9.01
CA VAL A 42 -1.19 4.19 -7.97
C VAL A 42 0.13 3.85 -8.65
N VAL A 43 1.16 4.65 -8.36
CA VAL A 43 2.54 4.39 -8.81
C VAL A 43 3.36 4.01 -7.59
N SER A 44 3.67 2.73 -7.45
CA SER A 44 4.39 2.16 -6.31
C SER A 44 5.82 1.82 -6.68
N GLY A 45 6.76 2.18 -5.80
CA GLY A 45 8.11 1.61 -5.84
C GLY A 45 8.18 0.25 -5.14
N TYR A 46 9.39 -0.26 -4.97
CA TYR A 46 9.64 -1.52 -4.23
C TYR A 46 9.93 -1.32 -2.72
N GLY A 47 10.05 -0.07 -2.25
CA GLY A 47 10.27 0.24 -0.82
C GLY A 47 8.99 0.20 0.03
N ASN A 48 9.10 0.61 1.30
CA ASN A 48 7.96 0.67 2.23
C ASN A 48 6.83 1.59 1.73
N ASN A 49 7.16 2.77 1.18
CA ASN A 49 6.16 3.64 0.54
C ASN A 49 5.44 2.96 -0.64
N GLY A 50 6.13 2.04 -1.32
CA GLY A 50 5.53 1.22 -2.35
C GLY A 50 4.47 0.29 -1.79
N GLY A 51 4.78 -0.34 -0.65
CA GLY A 51 3.84 -1.15 0.13
C GLY A 51 2.61 -0.36 0.59
N ASP A 52 2.79 0.87 1.08
CA ASP A 52 1.67 1.77 1.41
C ASP A 52 0.78 2.01 0.17
N GLY A 53 1.37 2.25 -0.99
CA GLY A 53 0.64 2.38 -2.26
C GLY A 53 -0.16 1.13 -2.63
N LEU A 54 0.40 -0.06 -2.42
CA LEU A 54 -0.29 -1.32 -2.67
C LEU A 54 -1.46 -1.55 -1.71
N VAL A 55 -1.33 -1.12 -0.44
CA VAL A 55 -2.45 -1.07 0.53
C VAL A 55 -3.54 -0.14 0.01
N ILE A 56 -3.19 1.08 -0.40
CA ILE A 56 -4.14 2.07 -0.93
C ILE A 56 -4.89 1.50 -2.14
N ALA A 57 -4.15 0.91 -3.09
CA ALA A 57 -4.73 0.29 -4.27
C ALA A 57 -5.75 -0.79 -3.89
N ARG A 58 -5.37 -1.73 -3.01
CA ARG A 58 -6.25 -2.81 -2.56
C ARG A 58 -7.53 -2.29 -1.93
N HIS A 59 -7.44 -1.32 -1.02
CA HIS A 59 -8.62 -0.79 -0.34
C HIS A 59 -9.56 -0.03 -1.27
N LEU A 60 -9.03 0.80 -2.18
CA LEU A 60 -9.86 1.48 -3.17
C LEU A 60 -10.56 0.50 -4.12
N LEU A 61 -9.85 -0.55 -4.55
CA LEU A 61 -10.45 -1.63 -5.37
C LEU A 61 -11.52 -2.40 -4.61
N ASN A 62 -11.29 -2.73 -3.33
CA ASN A 62 -12.30 -3.34 -2.46
C ASN A 62 -13.55 -2.46 -2.33
N ALA A 63 -13.37 -1.13 -2.34
CA ALA A 63 -14.45 -0.15 -2.31
C ALA A 63 -15.10 0.10 -3.69
N GLY A 64 -14.71 -0.63 -4.74
CA GLY A 64 -15.30 -0.55 -6.08
C GLY A 64 -14.79 0.61 -6.95
N TRP A 65 -13.67 1.24 -6.59
CA TRP A 65 -13.08 2.32 -7.38
C TRP A 65 -12.38 1.78 -8.63
N GLN A 66 -12.28 2.64 -9.66
CA GLN A 66 -11.45 2.36 -10.82
C GLN A 66 -9.99 2.72 -10.52
N VAL A 67 -9.17 1.70 -10.29
CA VAL A 67 -7.75 1.85 -9.94
C VAL A 67 -6.85 1.18 -10.98
N SER A 68 -5.78 1.86 -11.39
CA SER A 68 -4.66 1.25 -12.13
C SER A 68 -3.41 1.30 -11.27
N VAL A 69 -2.68 0.19 -11.21
CA VAL A 69 -1.50 0.03 -10.35
C VAL A 69 -0.27 -0.17 -11.22
N TRP A 70 0.78 0.61 -11.01
CA TRP A 70 2.06 0.51 -11.70
C TRP A 70 3.14 0.31 -10.66
N VAL A 71 3.88 -0.80 -10.74
CA VAL A 71 5.01 -1.06 -9.85
C VAL A 71 6.30 -0.81 -10.63
N VAL A 72 7.10 0.17 -10.18
CA VAL A 72 8.24 0.69 -10.94
C VAL A 72 9.53 0.68 -10.12
N GLY A 73 10.66 0.44 -10.79
CA GLY A 73 12.00 0.50 -10.20
C GLY A 73 12.73 -0.85 -10.20
N ASP A 74 13.64 -1.02 -9.24
CA ASP A 74 14.45 -2.24 -9.11
C ASP A 74 13.81 -3.23 -8.13
N GLU A 75 13.24 -4.32 -8.64
CA GLU A 75 12.56 -5.36 -7.87
C GLU A 75 13.46 -5.97 -6.77
N ARG A 76 14.79 -5.97 -6.97
CA ARG A 76 15.75 -6.48 -5.98
C ARG A 76 15.76 -5.65 -4.68
N LYS A 77 15.20 -4.44 -4.70
CA LYS A 77 15.05 -3.57 -3.53
C LYS A 77 13.72 -3.78 -2.80
N MET A 78 12.94 -4.80 -3.16
CA MET A 78 11.64 -5.02 -2.56
C MET A 78 11.73 -5.37 -1.08
N THR A 79 11.13 -4.54 -0.24
CA THR A 79 11.08 -4.80 1.20
C THR A 79 10.10 -5.94 1.51
N LYS A 80 10.30 -6.61 2.64
CA LYS A 80 9.46 -7.75 3.06
C LYS A 80 7.98 -7.36 3.16
N ASP A 81 7.70 -6.19 3.73
CA ASP A 81 6.33 -5.70 3.90
C ASP A 81 5.70 -5.32 2.54
N CYS A 82 6.46 -4.68 1.65
CA CYS A 82 5.99 -4.38 0.29
C CYS A 82 5.65 -5.65 -0.49
N LEU A 83 6.52 -6.67 -0.44
CA LEU A 83 6.26 -7.97 -1.07
C LEU A 83 5.02 -8.64 -0.49
N ALA A 84 4.80 -8.56 0.83
CA ALA A 84 3.60 -9.11 1.45
C ALA A 84 2.34 -8.43 0.89
N GLN A 85 2.32 -7.10 0.79
CA GLN A 85 1.18 -6.36 0.24
C GLN A 85 0.97 -6.63 -1.25
N LEU A 86 2.04 -6.79 -2.04
CA LEU A 86 1.94 -7.17 -3.44
C LEU A 86 1.26 -8.53 -3.61
N ARG A 87 1.65 -9.52 -2.80
CA ARG A 87 1.04 -10.87 -2.83
C ARG A 87 -0.42 -10.87 -2.41
N ILE A 88 -0.77 -10.09 -1.38
CA ILE A 88 -2.17 -9.94 -0.94
C ILE A 88 -2.98 -9.33 -2.09
N LEU A 89 -2.50 -8.24 -2.69
CA LEU A 89 -3.17 -7.57 -3.80
C LEU A 89 -3.38 -8.51 -5.00
N GLN A 90 -2.36 -9.29 -5.38
CA GLN A 90 -2.46 -10.31 -6.42
C GLN A 90 -3.49 -11.41 -6.11
N SER A 91 -3.66 -11.76 -4.82
CA SER A 91 -4.60 -12.79 -4.39
C SER A 91 -6.07 -12.33 -4.43
N CYS A 92 -6.32 -11.01 -4.43
CA CYS A 92 -7.66 -10.45 -4.50
C CYS A 92 -8.32 -10.57 -5.89
N SER A 93 -7.67 -11.22 -6.87
CA SER A 93 -8.20 -11.52 -8.21
C SER A 93 -8.61 -10.30 -9.05
N TYR A 94 -8.06 -9.12 -8.76
CA TYR A 94 -8.25 -7.93 -9.58
C TYR A 94 -7.34 -7.97 -10.81
N SER A 95 -7.84 -7.43 -11.93
CA SER A 95 -7.04 -7.26 -13.15
C SER A 95 -6.16 -6.03 -13.02
N PHE A 96 -4.84 -6.20 -12.97
CA PHE A 96 -3.85 -5.12 -13.05
C PHE A 96 -2.93 -5.33 -14.25
N SER A 97 -2.37 -4.25 -14.79
CA SER A 97 -1.31 -4.28 -15.81
C SER A 97 -0.01 -3.82 -15.18
N PHE A 98 1.08 -4.57 -15.39
CA PHE A 98 2.44 -4.19 -14.95
C PHE A 98 3.14 -3.37 -16.04
#